data_AF-A0A2X2T9G8-F1
#
_entry.id   AF-A0A2X2T9G8-F1
#
_cell.length_a   1.000
_cell.length_b   1.000
_cell.length_c   1.000
_cell.angle_alpha   90.00
_cell.angle_beta   90.00
_cell.angle_gamma   90.00
#
_symmetry.space_group_name_H-M   'P 1'
#
loop_
_entity.id
_entity.type
_entity.pdbx_description
1 polymer ?
#
loop_
_entity_poly.entity_id
_entity_poly.type
_entity_poly.pdbx_seq_one_letter_code
_entity_poly.pdbx_strand_id
1 'polypeptide(L)'
;MAVGQNITLAALSQFSGALSSLDEAQEQNCMLQSLKRLKVKTSSPDLAIGRLSGGNQQKAILARCLLLNPRILILDEPTRGIDIGAKYEIYKLINQLVQQGDRRHCHLL
;
A
#
# COMPACT_ATOMS: atom_id res chain seq x y z
N MET A 1 15.25 0.68 1.79
CA MET A 1 14.18 1.69 1.74
C MET A 1 13.25 1.50 2.92
N ALA A 2 12.87 2.60 3.58
CA ALA A 2 11.89 2.62 4.67
C ALA A 2 10.48 2.24 4.16
N VAL A 3 9.64 1.65 5.02
CA VAL A 3 8.25 1.29 4.69
C VAL A 3 7.44 2.51 4.28
N GLY A 4 7.56 3.61 5.02
CA GLY A 4 6.83 4.85 4.76
C GLY A 4 7.12 5.41 3.37
N GLN A 5 8.40 5.64 3.08
CA GLN A 5 8.86 6.06 1.76
C GLN A 5 8.45 5.08 0.66
N ASN A 6 8.51 3.77 0.91
CA ASN A 6 8.13 2.78 -0.08
C ASN A 6 6.66 2.92 -0.48
N ILE A 7 5.77 3.19 0.48
CA ILE A 7 4.34 3.37 0.24
C ILE A 7 4.09 4.61 -0.62
N THR A 8 4.70 5.75 -0.31
CA THR A 8 4.45 7.03 -1.00
C THR A 8 5.20 7.17 -2.31
N LEU A 9 6.26 6.38 -2.55
CA LEU A 9 7.15 6.49 -3.70
C LEU A 9 6.43 6.59 -5.06
N ALA A 10 5.41 5.74 -5.28
CA ALA A 10 4.70 5.73 -6.55
C ALA A 10 3.88 7.02 -6.78
N ALA A 11 3.46 7.66 -5.70
CA ALA A 11 2.65 8.87 -5.68
C ALA A 11 3.48 10.14 -5.35
N LEU A 12 4.81 10.08 -5.42
CA LEU A 12 5.68 11.17 -4.98
C LEU A 12 5.41 12.51 -5.68
N SER A 13 4.97 12.46 -6.94
CA SER A 13 4.56 13.64 -7.71
C SER A 13 3.35 14.38 -7.12
N GLN A 14 2.54 13.71 -6.29
CA GLN A 14 1.42 14.35 -5.57
C GLN A 14 1.88 15.23 -4.41
N PHE A 15 3.12 15.03 -3.94
CA PHE A 15 3.73 15.76 -2.82
C PHE A 15 4.88 16.67 -3.28
N SER A 16 5.13 16.75 -4.59
CA SER A 16 6.22 17.52 -5.18
C SER A 16 5.71 18.85 -5.76
N GLY A 17 6.32 19.96 -5.33
CA GLY A 17 6.03 21.32 -5.81
C GLY A 17 6.83 21.72 -7.05
N ALA A 18 6.56 22.93 -7.56
CA ALA A 18 7.12 23.47 -8.80
C ALA A 18 8.66 23.58 -8.85
N LEU A 19 9.34 23.48 -7.71
CA LEU A 19 10.81 23.60 -7.58
C LEU A 19 11.45 22.34 -6.97
N SER A 20 10.89 21.16 -7.23
CA SER A 20 11.33 19.89 -6.63
C SER A 20 11.30 19.90 -5.09
N SER A 21 10.51 20.79 -4.49
CA SER A 21 10.28 20.85 -3.05
C SER A 21 9.28 19.76 -2.66
N LEU A 22 9.58 19.01 -1.61
CA LEU A 22 8.69 17.99 -1.07
C LEU A 22 7.82 18.59 0.04
N ASP A 23 6.51 18.39 -0.02
CA ASP A 23 5.62 18.61 1.12
C ASP A 23 5.65 17.38 2.04
N GLU A 24 6.64 17.37 2.94
CA GLU A 24 6.85 16.29 3.91
C GLU A 24 5.63 16.08 4.82
N ALA A 25 4.93 17.16 5.19
CA ALA A 25 3.77 17.07 6.08
C ALA A 25 2.61 16.36 5.37
N GLN A 26 2.35 16.71 4.11
CA GLN A 26 1.33 16.05 3.31
C GLN A 26 1.68 14.58 3.04
N GLU A 27 2.94 14.30 2.67
CA GLU A 27 3.43 12.95 2.45
C GLU A 27 3.25 12.09 3.71
N GLN A 28 3.67 12.61 4.87
CA GLN A 28 3.60 11.89 6.14
C GLN A 28 2.15 11.58 6.54
N ASN A 29 1.23 12.53 6.36
CA ASN A 29 -0.19 12.31 6.61
C ASN A 29 -0.77 11.22 5.70
N CYS A 30 -0.45 11.27 4.40
CA CYS A 30 -0.90 10.29 3.41
C CYS A 30 -0.38 8.88 3.73
N MET A 31 0.90 8.79 4.11
CA MET A 31 1.56 7.56 4.53
C MET A 31 0.88 6.94 5.76
N LEU A 32 0.64 7.71 6.82
CA LEU A 32 -0.03 7.23 8.03
C LEU A 32 -1.47 6.75 7.76
N GLN A 33 -2.22 7.48 6.93
CA GLN A 33 -3.56 7.07 6.51
C GLN A 33 -3.52 5.74 5.73
N SER A 34 -2.54 5.57 4.85
CA SER A 34 -2.37 4.35 4.05
C SER A 34 -2.02 3.13 4.90
N LEU A 35 -1.06 3.29 5.83
CA LEU A 35 -0.71 2.26 6.81
C LEU A 35 -1.93 1.81 7.61
N LYS A 36 -2.73 2.77 8.09
CA LYS A 36 -3.96 2.51 8.85
C LYS A 36 -5.03 1.82 7.99
N ARG A 37 -5.28 2.32 6.78
CA ARG A 37 -6.31 1.79 5.86
C ARG A 37 -6.08 0.32 5.53
N LEU A 38 -4.84 -0.06 5.23
CA LEU A 38 -4.50 -1.44 4.88
C LEU A 38 -3.99 -2.28 6.07
N LYS A 39 -3.98 -1.71 7.28
CA LYS A 39 -3.55 -2.39 8.51
C LYS A 39 -2.15 -3.00 8.37
N VAL A 40 -1.22 -2.22 7.80
CA VAL A 40 0.19 -2.59 7.72
C VAL A 40 0.77 -2.53 9.13
N LYS A 41 1.20 -3.66 9.66
CA LYS A 41 1.86 -3.75 10.97
C LYS A 41 3.35 -3.48 10.78
N THR A 42 3.83 -2.37 11.32
CA THR A 42 5.24 -2.00 11.38
C THR A 42 5.55 -1.38 12.74
N SER A 43 6.77 -1.57 13.25
CA SER A 43 7.22 -0.92 14.49
C SER A 43 7.57 0.56 14.29
N SER A 44 7.94 0.94 13.07
CA SER A 44 8.16 2.32 12.65
C SER A 44 7.99 2.45 11.13
N PRO A 45 7.52 3.60 10.60
CA PRO A 45 7.60 3.91 9.18
C PRO A 45 9.02 3.83 8.60
N ASP A 46 10.05 4.04 9.43
CA ASP A 46 11.47 4.03 9.03
C ASP A 46 12.05 2.62 8.94
N LEU A 47 11.33 1.61 9.43
CA LEU A 47 11.74 0.22 9.32
C LEU A 47 11.95 -0.13 7.84
N ALA A 48 13.03 -0.86 7.52
CA ALA A 48 13.24 -1.33 6.16
C ALA A 48 12.10 -2.26 5.73
N ILE A 49 11.53 -2.05 4.54
CA ILE A 49 10.37 -2.85 4.07
C ILE A 49 10.65 -4.35 4.03
N GLY A 50 11.88 -4.76 3.70
CA GLY A 50 12.29 -6.16 3.71
C GLY A 50 12.30 -6.82 5.09
N ARG A 51 12.20 -6.06 6.18
CA ARG A 51 12.07 -6.58 7.56
C ARG A 51 10.62 -6.81 7.98
N LEU A 52 9.63 -6.38 7.18
CA LEU A 52 8.24 -6.74 7.43
C LEU A 52 8.00 -8.22 7.14
N SER A 53 7.01 -8.83 7.80
CA SER A 53 6.53 -10.16 7.38
C SER A 53 5.98 -10.10 5.96
N GLY A 54 6.02 -11.22 5.23
CA GLY A 54 5.55 -11.26 3.83
C GLY A 54 4.14 -10.71 3.64
N GLY A 55 3.21 -11.03 4.56
CA GLY A 55 1.86 -10.45 4.55
C GLY A 55 1.84 -8.92 4.70
N ASN A 56 2.70 -8.34 5.56
CA ASN A 56 2.78 -6.89 5.70
C ASN A 56 3.52 -6.22 4.53
N GLN A 57 4.47 -6.91 3.90
CA GLN A 57 5.07 -6.47 2.63
C GLN A 57 4.01 -6.37 1.54
N GLN A 58 3.15 -7.40 1.38
CA GLN A 58 2.06 -7.38 0.41
C GLN A 58 1.04 -6.25 0.70
N LYS A 59 0.68 -6.02 1.97
CA LYS A 59 -0.16 -4.87 2.35
C LYS A 59 0.51 -3.53 2.00
N ALA A 60 1.81 -3.37 2.22
CA ALA A 60 2.51 -2.14 1.86
C ALA A 60 2.55 -1.92 0.34
N ILE A 61 2.73 -2.99 -0.45
CA ILE A 61 2.65 -2.94 -1.92
C ILE A 61 1.25 -2.52 -2.38
N LEU A 62 0.20 -3.12 -1.82
CA LEU A 62 -1.18 -2.73 -2.10
C LEU A 62 -1.42 -1.25 -1.74
N ALA A 63 -0.89 -0.76 -0.61
CA ALA A 63 -1.04 0.63 -0.19
C ALA A 63 -0.44 1.57 -1.23
N ARG A 64 0.79 1.28 -1.67
CA ARG A 64 1.48 2.01 -2.74
C ARG A 64 0.68 2.05 -4.03
N CYS A 65 0.14 0.92 -4.46
CA CYS A 65 -0.65 0.84 -5.69
C CYS A 65 -1.96 1.64 -5.58
N LEU A 66 -2.63 1.58 -4.42
CA LEU A 66 -3.91 2.28 -4.22
C LEU A 66 -3.76 3.80 -4.12
N LEU A 67 -2.60 4.31 -3.69
CA LEU A 67 -2.30 5.75 -3.66
C LEU A 67 -2.28 6.40 -5.04
N LEU A 68 -2.03 5.62 -6.10
CA LEU A 68 -2.14 6.08 -7.48
C LEU A 68 -3.59 6.30 -7.92
N ASN A 69 -4.57 5.96 -7.09
CA ASN A 69 -5.99 5.96 -7.42
C ASN A 69 -6.29 5.29 -8.78
N PRO A 70 -5.79 4.06 -9.04
CA PRO A 70 -5.91 3.43 -10.35
C PRO A 70 -7.37 3.06 -10.63
N ARG A 71 -7.85 3.27 -11.86
CA ARG A 71 -9.21 2.86 -12.28
C ARG A 71 -9.39 1.33 -12.31
N ILE A 72 -8.32 0.61 -12.62
CA ILE A 72 -8.27 -0.86 -12.70
C ILE A 72 -7.04 -1.32 -11.93
N LEU A 73 -7.22 -2.30 -11.04
CA LEU A 73 -6.13 -2.95 -10.32
C LEU A 73 -6.14 -4.44 -10.68
N ILE A 74 -5.07 -4.90 -11.33
CA ILE A 74 -4.88 -6.30 -11.68
C ILE A 74 -3.89 -6.90 -10.68
N LEU A 75 -4.27 -8.02 -10.09
CA LEU A 75 -3.46 -8.73 -9.10
C LEU A 75 -3.19 -10.13 -9.62
N ASP A 76 -1.92 -10.42 -9.92
CA ASP A 76 -1.43 -11.74 -10.31
C ASP A 76 -0.70 -12.38 -9.12
N GLU A 77 -1.17 -13.56 -8.70
CA GLU A 77 -0.70 -14.30 -7.52
C GLU A 77 -0.37 -13.42 -6.27
N PRO A 78 -1.27 -12.53 -5.78
CA PRO A 78 -0.95 -11.48 -4.79
C PRO A 78 -0.60 -12.02 -3.39
N THR A 79 -0.61 -13.33 -3.21
CA THR A 79 -0.33 -14.02 -1.94
C THR A 79 0.74 -15.09 -2.09
N ARG A 80 1.52 -15.07 -3.18
CA ARG A 80 2.63 -16.00 -3.36
C ARG A 80 3.71 -15.76 -2.32
N GLY A 81 4.22 -16.84 -1.74
CA GLY A 81 5.33 -16.80 -0.79
C GLY A 81 5.00 -16.27 0.60
N ILE A 82 3.71 -16.19 0.99
CA ILE A 82 3.29 -15.86 2.36
C ILE A 82 2.56 -17.04 3.01
N ASP A 83 2.55 -17.11 4.34
CA ASP A 83 1.87 -18.18 5.08
C ASP A 83 0.35 -18.16 4.90
N ILE A 84 -0.31 -19.28 5.22
CA ILE A 84 -1.75 -19.46 5.02
C ILE A 84 -2.62 -18.44 5.78
N GLY A 85 -2.16 -18.01 6.98
CA GLY A 85 -2.87 -17.03 7.79
C GLY A 85 -2.82 -15.65 7.15
N ALA A 86 -1.63 -15.23 6.71
CA ALA A 86 -1.44 -13.98 5.98
C ALA A 86 -2.20 -13.96 4.65
N LYS A 87 -2.24 -15.09 3.92
CA LYS A 87 -3.00 -15.24 2.67
C LYS A 87 -4.47 -14.90 2.85
N TYR A 88 -5.10 -15.42 3.90
CA TYR A 88 -6.50 -15.12 4.22
C TYR A 88 -6.72 -13.62 4.50
N GLU A 89 -5.82 -12.98 5.27
CA GLU A 89 -5.93 -11.54 5.55
C GLU A 89 -5.85 -10.69 4.27
N ILE A 90 -4.96 -11.05 3.33
CA ILE A 90 -4.83 -10.34 2.04
C ILE A 90 -6.08 -10.50 1.19
N TYR A 91 -6.63 -11.72 1.05
CA TYR A 91 -7.87 -11.90 0.30
C TYR A 91 -9.05 -11.14 0.92
N LYS A 92 -9.14 -11.14 2.26
CA LYS A 92 -10.17 -10.36 2.95
C LYS A 92 -10.03 -8.87 2.65
N LEU A 93 -8.80 -8.35 2.64
CA LEU A 93 -8.52 -6.97 2.28
C LEU A 93 -8.92 -6.66 0.84
N ILE A 94 -8.56 -7.52 -0.11
CA ILE A 94 -8.92 -7.38 -1.54
C ILE A 94 -10.45 -7.37 -1.69
N ASN A 95 -11.15 -8.29 -1.04
CA ASN A 95 -12.61 -8.35 -1.08
C ASN A 95 -13.25 -7.08 -0.47
N GLN A 96 -12.67 -6.54 0.61
CA GLN A 96 -13.12 -5.27 1.18
C GLN A 96 -12.93 -4.10 0.19
N LEU A 97 -11.81 -4.06 -0.52
CA LEU A 97 -11.54 -3.02 -1.53
C LEU A 97 -12.52 -3.10 -2.70
N VAL A 98 -12.91 -4.31 -3.12
CA VAL A 98 -13.95 -4.54 -4.15
C VAL A 98 -15.33 -4.11 -3.65
N GLN A 99 -15.71 -4.50 -2.43
CA GLN A 99 -17.03 -4.20 -1.87
C GLN A 99 -17.24 -2.72 -1.55
N GLN A 100 -16.19 -1.99 -1.19
CA GLN A 100 -16.28 -0.56 -0.87
C GLN A 100 -16.69 0.31 -2.07
N GLY A 101 -16.91 -0.26 -3.25
CA GLY A 101 -17.60 0.42 -4.35
C GLY A 101 -16.86 1.65 -4.85
N ASP A 102 -15.55 1.72 -4.60
CA ASP A 102 -14.70 2.85 -4.89
C ASP A 102 -14.39 2.86 -6.40
N ARG A 103 -15.43 2.90 -7.27
CA ARG A 103 -15.44 2.94 -8.76
C ARG A 103 -14.30 2.23 -9.50
N ARG A 104 -13.74 1.17 -8.92
CA ARG A 104 -12.49 0.54 -9.36
C ARG A 104 -12.72 -0.93 -9.63
N HIS A 105 -12.37 -1.37 -10.84
CA HIS A 105 -12.44 -2.78 -11.20
C HIS A 105 -11.16 -3.46 -10.68
N CYS A 106 -11.29 -4.27 -9.63
CA CYS A 106 -10.21 -5.15 -9.20
C CYS A 106 -10.40 -6.51 -9.88
N HIS A 107 -9.37 -7.02 -10.55
CA HIS A 107 -9.40 -8.35 -11.18
C HIS A 107 -8.26 -9.19 -10.61
N LEU A 108 -8.61 -10.38 -10.13
CA LEU A 108 -7.66 -11.41 -9.69
C LEU A 108 -7.44 -12.36 -10.86
N LEU A 109 -6.19 -12.48 -11.30
CA LEU A 109 -5.75 -13.45 -12.30
C LEU A 109 -5.37 -14.78 -11.65
#